data_AF-A0A0F7FNV1-F1
#
_entry.id   AF-A0A0F7FNV1-F1
#
_cell.length_a   1.000
_cell.length_b   1.000
_cell.length_c   1.000
_cell.angle_alpha   90.00
_cell.angle_beta   90.00
_cell.angle_gamma   90.00
#
_symmetry.space_group_name_H-M   'P 1'
#
loop_
_entity.id
_entity.type
_entity.pdbx_description
1 polymer ?
#
loop_
_entity_poly.entity_id
_entity_poly.type
_entity_poly.pdbx_seq_one_letter_code
_entity_poly.pdbx_strand_id
1 'polypeptide(L)'
;MAAVTATAARDYERASSGALMPWPMAFVVAPLVLHRPTRRVLPISTRTHLANWVAAHPVLVAGMGARCTSLASPVREGLRFGLRHQMLTIEHGFLKSSIPAKSHPRGELADLIKAASLMGRWTSKSEPSTVFALLGVRP
;
A
#
# COMPACT_ATOMS: atom_id res chain seq x y z
N MET A 1 -1.43 -9.30 6.18
CA MET A 1 -0.41 -8.49 5.46
C MET A 1 -0.23 -8.92 4.01
N ALA A 2 0.03 -10.20 3.72
CA ALA A 2 0.23 -10.69 2.34
C ALA A 2 -0.87 -10.25 1.35
N ALA A 3 -2.14 -10.45 1.69
CA ALA A 3 -3.27 -10.07 0.83
C ALA A 3 -3.37 -8.55 0.58
N VAL A 4 -3.05 -7.73 1.57
CA VAL A 4 -3.02 -6.25 1.45
C VAL A 4 -1.92 -5.85 0.47
N THR A 5 -0.71 -6.35 0.67
CA THR A 5 0.44 -6.04 -0.20
C THR A 5 0.23 -6.55 -1.62
N ALA A 6 -0.29 -7.77 -1.79
CA ALA A 6 -0.59 -8.35 -3.10
C ALA A 6 -1.68 -7.55 -3.84
N THR A 7 -2.73 -7.12 -3.13
CA THR A 7 -3.77 -6.25 -3.72
C THR A 7 -3.19 -4.92 -4.16
N ALA A 8 -2.37 -4.28 -3.33
CA ALA A 8 -1.73 -3.02 -3.67
C ALA A 8 -0.78 -3.17 -4.86
N ALA A 9 0.05 -4.21 -4.90
CA ALA A 9 0.96 -4.49 -6.02
C ALA A 9 0.19 -4.69 -7.33
N ARG A 10 -0.88 -5.49 -7.31
CA ARG A 10 -1.76 -5.72 -8.47
C ARG A 10 -2.34 -4.43 -9.02
N ASP A 11 -2.91 -3.61 -8.15
CA ASP A 11 -3.62 -2.41 -8.59
C ASP A 11 -2.67 -1.23 -8.85
N TYR A 12 -1.45 -1.26 -8.30
CA TYR A 12 -0.34 -0.41 -8.74
C TYR A 12 0.01 -0.71 -10.21
N GLU A 13 0.33 -1.97 -10.54
CA GLU A 13 0.70 -2.42 -11.89
C GLU A 13 -0.35 -2.03 -12.94
N ARG A 14 -1.63 -2.20 -12.60
CA ARG A 14 -2.75 -1.82 -13.47
C ARG A 14 -2.84 -0.33 -13.74
N ALA A 15 -2.47 0.49 -12.76
CA ALA A 15 -2.56 1.95 -12.86
C ALA A 15 -1.27 2.59 -13.42
N SER A 16 -0.17 1.85 -13.50
CA SER A 16 1.15 2.30 -13.94
C SER A 16 1.55 1.78 -15.32
N SER A 17 0.57 1.38 -16.14
CA SER A 17 0.80 0.79 -17.48
C SER A 17 1.76 -0.41 -17.45
N GLY A 18 1.68 -1.24 -16.41
CA GLY A 18 2.48 -2.46 -16.25
C GLY A 18 3.75 -2.29 -15.41
N ALA A 19 4.10 -1.09 -14.94
CA ALA A 19 5.24 -0.93 -14.04
C ALA A 19 4.95 -1.55 -12.65
N LEU A 20 5.86 -2.38 -12.15
CA LEU A 20 5.66 -3.09 -10.90
C LEU A 20 5.87 -2.20 -9.67
N MET A 21 5.26 -2.59 -8.55
CA MET A 21 5.33 -1.82 -7.30
C MET A 21 6.68 -2.04 -6.61
N PRO A 22 7.47 -1.02 -6.26
CA PRO A 22 8.71 -1.23 -5.50
C PRO A 22 8.43 -1.95 -4.18
N TRP A 23 9.24 -2.95 -3.83
CA TRP A 23 9.00 -3.73 -2.62
C TRP A 23 8.97 -2.91 -1.31
N PRO A 24 9.72 -1.80 -1.14
CA PRO A 24 9.65 -1.00 0.08
C PRO A 24 8.28 -0.33 0.27
N MET A 25 7.49 -0.17 -0.80
CA MET A 25 6.14 0.40 -0.74
C MET A 25 5.21 -0.43 0.17
N ALA A 26 5.49 -1.73 0.33
CA ALA A 26 4.77 -2.59 1.25
C ALA A 26 4.78 -2.08 2.71
N PHE A 27 5.85 -1.39 3.13
CA PHE A 27 6.02 -0.84 4.48
C PHE A 27 5.24 0.46 4.70
N VAL A 28 4.69 1.05 3.64
CA VAL A 28 3.87 2.26 3.69
C VAL A 28 2.39 1.95 3.51
N VAL A 29 2.06 1.08 2.54
CA VAL A 29 0.68 0.65 2.28
C VAL A 29 0.05 0.05 3.52
N ALA A 30 0.79 -0.84 4.20
CA ALA A 30 0.32 -1.56 5.36
C ALA A 30 -0.13 -0.65 6.53
N PRO A 31 0.71 0.27 7.04
CA PRO A 31 0.31 1.25 8.07
C PRO A 31 -0.87 2.12 7.68
N LEU A 32 -0.95 2.57 6.42
CA LEU A 32 -2.04 3.41 5.92
C LEU A 32 -3.39 2.67 5.91
N VAL A 33 -3.37 1.40 5.50
CA VAL A 33 -4.57 0.57 5.35
C VAL A 33 -5.08 0.07 6.71
N LEU A 34 -4.17 -0.36 7.58
CA LEU A 34 -4.54 -0.93 8.89
C LEU A 34 -4.99 0.12 9.90
N HIS A 35 -4.39 1.32 9.87
CA HIS A 35 -4.75 2.37 10.80
C HIS A 35 -6.14 2.94 10.48
N ARG A 36 -7.14 2.56 11.28
CA ARG A 36 -8.56 2.87 11.05
C ARG A 36 -8.84 4.38 10.86
N PRO A 37 -8.28 5.31 11.67
CA PRO A 37 -8.47 6.74 11.44
C PRO A 37 -8.01 7.19 10.06
N THR A 38 -6.85 6.71 9.59
CA THR A 38 -6.36 7.01 8.25
C THR A 38 -7.27 6.44 7.17
N ARG A 39 -7.66 5.17 7.30
CA ARG A 39 -8.55 4.51 6.33
C ARG A 39 -9.88 5.25 6.13
N ARG A 40 -10.44 5.84 7.19
CA ARG A 40 -11.72 6.57 7.14
C ARG A 40 -11.66 7.88 6.37
N VAL A 41 -10.48 8.48 6.23
CA VAL A 41 -10.29 9.75 5.52
C VAL A 41 -9.52 9.60 4.21
N LEU A 42 -9.28 8.36 3.77
CA LEU A 42 -8.70 8.12 2.44
C LEU A 42 -9.62 8.70 1.35
N PRO A 43 -9.04 9.23 0.26
CA PRO A 43 -9.85 9.75 -0.82
C PRO A 43 -10.67 8.63 -1.48
N ILE A 44 -11.85 8.96 -2.00
CA ILE A 44 -12.73 7.97 -2.65
C ILE A 44 -12.12 7.43 -3.95
N SER A 45 -11.24 8.21 -4.58
CA SER A 45 -10.56 7.88 -5.83
C SER A 45 -9.15 8.46 -5.86
N THR A 46 -8.39 8.13 -6.90
CA THR A 46 -7.05 8.67 -7.10
C THR A 46 -7.03 10.10 -7.65
N ARG A 47 -8.19 10.79 -7.76
CA ARG A 47 -8.28 12.17 -8.26
C ARG A 47 -7.62 13.18 -7.32
N THR A 48 -7.70 12.94 -6.00
CA THR A 48 -6.96 13.73 -5.02
C THR A 48 -5.50 13.33 -5.07
N HIS A 49 -4.57 14.25 -5.29
CA HIS A 49 -3.14 13.96 -5.26
C HIS A 49 -2.66 13.65 -3.84
N LEU A 50 -1.65 12.78 -3.70
CA LEU A 50 -1.09 12.40 -2.40
C LEU A 50 -0.61 13.62 -1.60
N ALA A 51 0.10 14.55 -2.25
CA ALA A 51 0.56 15.78 -1.62
C ALA A 51 -0.58 16.61 -1.01
N ASN A 52 -1.68 16.77 -1.76
CA ASN A 52 -2.85 17.52 -1.29
C ASN A 52 -3.52 16.83 -0.09
N TRP A 53 -3.61 15.50 -0.11
CA TRP A 53 -4.16 14.75 1.01
C TRP A 53 -3.27 14.83 2.25
N VAL A 54 -1.94 14.74 2.08
CA VAL A 54 -0.96 14.90 3.16
C VAL A 54 -1.09 16.28 3.80
N ALA A 55 -1.16 17.34 3.00
CA ALA A 55 -1.33 18.71 3.48
C ALA A 55 -2.64 18.91 4.26
N ALA A 56 -3.72 18.23 3.86
CA ALA A 56 -5.01 18.29 4.55
C ALA A 56 -5.08 17.44 5.83
N HIS A 57 -4.14 16.50 6.03
CA HIS A 57 -4.18 15.56 7.16
C HIS A 57 -2.84 15.44 7.92
N PRO A 58 -2.22 16.56 8.33
CA PRO A 58 -0.86 16.56 8.88
C PRO A 58 -0.70 15.72 10.15
N VAL A 59 -1.72 15.71 11.03
CA VAL A 59 -1.71 14.92 12.28
C VAL A 59 -1.62 13.42 11.99
N LEU A 60 -2.31 12.94 10.96
CA LEU A 60 -2.26 11.53 10.57
C LEU A 60 -0.89 11.16 10.01
N VAL A 61 -0.27 12.07 9.27
CA VAL A 61 1.05 11.87 8.65
C VAL A 61 2.17 11.94 9.70
N ALA A 62 2.07 12.82 10.70
CA ALA A 62 3.06 12.94 11.78
C ALA A 62 3.31 11.60 12.51
N GLY A 63 2.26 10.80 12.72
CA GLY A 63 2.38 9.47 13.32
C GLY A 63 2.82 8.35 12.37
N MET A 64 3.08 8.64 11.09
CA MET A 64 3.31 7.61 10.07
C MET A 64 4.60 6.83 10.31
N GLY A 65 5.72 7.54 10.53
CA GLY A 65 7.02 6.89 10.73
C GLY A 65 7.00 5.86 11.85
N ALA A 66 6.41 6.20 13.01
CA ALA A 66 6.27 5.29 14.14
C ALA A 66 5.41 4.05 13.80
N ARG A 67 4.34 4.23 13.02
CA ARG A 67 3.50 3.10 12.55
C ARG A 67 4.24 2.22 11.54
N CYS A 68 5.00 2.80 10.62
CA CYS A 68 5.86 2.05 9.70
C CYS A 68 6.87 1.19 10.47
N THR A 69 7.55 1.76 11.46
CA THR A 69 8.53 1.04 12.28
C THR A 69 7.88 -0.09 13.09
N SER A 70 6.77 0.19 13.79
CA SER A 70 6.07 -0.83 14.59
C SER A 70 5.47 -1.96 13.75
N LEU A 71 5.03 -1.67 12.52
CA LEU A 71 4.49 -2.68 11.60
C LEU A 71 5.55 -3.34 10.71
N ALA A 72 6.83 -2.98 10.84
CA ALA A 72 7.87 -3.52 9.96
C ALA A 72 8.02 -5.05 10.06
N SER A 73 7.95 -5.63 11.27
CA SER A 73 7.99 -7.10 11.44
C SER A 73 6.80 -7.81 10.80
N PRO A 74 5.53 -7.47 11.13
CA PRO A 74 4.38 -8.11 10.52
C PRO A 74 4.30 -7.89 9.00
N VAL A 75 4.80 -6.78 8.47
CA VAL A 75 4.95 -6.57 7.03
C VAL A 75 5.96 -7.55 6.43
N ARG A 76 7.13 -7.73 7.04
CA ARG A 76 8.13 -8.71 6.59
C ARG A 76 7.60 -10.14 6.62
N GLU A 77 6.91 -10.53 7.69
CA GLU A 77 6.26 -11.85 7.77
C GLU A 77 5.18 -12.00 6.68
N GLY A 78 4.40 -10.95 6.44
CA GLY A 78 3.43 -10.90 5.34
C GLY A 78 4.04 -11.06 3.96
N LEU A 79 5.17 -10.39 3.70
CA LEU A 79 5.92 -10.53 2.46
C LEU A 79 6.43 -11.96 2.29
N ARG A 80 7.09 -12.52 3.32
CA ARG A 80 7.59 -13.91 3.29
C ARG A 80 6.47 -14.91 3.03
N PHE A 81 5.32 -14.76 3.70
CA PHE A 81 4.15 -15.58 3.45
C PHE A 81 3.66 -15.45 2.01
N GLY A 82 3.51 -14.22 1.52
CA GLY A 82 3.06 -13.95 0.15
C GLY A 82 3.99 -14.54 -0.91
N LEU A 83 5.31 -14.47 -0.70
CA LEU A 83 6.31 -15.07 -1.58
C LEU A 83 6.27 -16.60 -1.52
N ARG A 84 6.26 -17.18 -0.31
CA ARG A 84 6.22 -18.64 -0.10
C ARG A 84 4.98 -19.28 -0.73
N HIS A 85 3.84 -18.61 -0.66
CA HIS A 85 2.57 -19.09 -1.19
C HIS A 85 2.26 -18.54 -2.58
N GLN A 86 3.24 -17.97 -3.28
CA GLN A 86 3.11 -17.48 -4.67
C GLN A 86 1.95 -16.49 -4.85
N MET A 87 1.60 -15.73 -3.82
CA MET A 87 0.69 -14.58 -3.93
C MET A 87 1.42 -13.36 -4.51
N LEU A 88 2.73 -13.30 -4.27
CA LEU A 88 3.66 -12.28 -4.72
C LEU A 88 4.89 -12.95 -5.33
N THR A 89 5.49 -12.29 -6.31
CA THR A 89 6.86 -12.55 -6.77
C THR A 89 7.67 -11.25 -6.72
N ILE A 90 9.00 -11.38 -6.68
CA ILE A 90 9.91 -10.23 -6.79
C ILE A 90 10.63 -10.31 -8.14
N GLU A 91 10.49 -9.27 -8.95
CA GLU A 91 11.20 -9.09 -10.22
C GLU A 91 12.05 -7.82 -10.10
N HIS A 92 13.39 -7.95 -10.08
CA HIS A 92 14.34 -6.82 -10.00
C HIS A 92 14.07 -5.83 -8.84
N GLY A 93 13.62 -6.31 -7.68
CA GLY A 93 13.28 -5.45 -6.53
C GLY A 93 11.86 -4.88 -6.54
N PHE A 94 11.03 -5.29 -7.50
CA PHE A 94 9.63 -4.90 -7.58
C PHE A 94 8.71 -6.09 -7.31
N LEU A 95 7.60 -5.82 -6.65
CA LEU A 95 6.56 -6.78 -6.33
C LEU A 95 5.58 -6.89 -7.50
N LYS A 96 5.36 -8.12 -7.93
CA LYS A 96 4.27 -8.50 -8.81
C LYS A 96 3.29 -9.38 -8.07
N SER A 97 2.01 -9.15 -8.32
CA SER A 97 0.94 -9.93 -7.69
C SER A 97 0.50 -11.06 -8.61
N SER A 98 0.35 -12.24 -8.04
CA SER A 98 -0.24 -13.41 -8.71
C SER A 98 -1.67 -13.71 -8.23
N ILE A 99 -2.20 -12.94 -7.26
CA ILE A 99 -3.58 -13.14 -6.80
C ILE A 99 -4.60 -12.66 -7.84
N PRO A 100 -5.73 -13.36 -8.00
CA PRO A 100 -6.75 -12.99 -8.97
C PRO A 100 -7.40 -11.64 -8.63
N ALA A 101 -7.90 -10.98 -9.67
CA ALA A 101 -8.66 -9.73 -9.56
C ALA A 101 -9.93 -9.88 -8.71
N LYS A 102 -10.63 -11.00 -8.94
CA LYS A 102 -11.93 -11.32 -8.37
C LYS A 102 -11.69 -12.10 -7.06
N SER A 103 -11.78 -11.39 -5.95
CA SER A 103 -11.99 -11.99 -4.63
C SER A 103 -13.20 -11.31 -4.01
N HIS A 104 -13.98 -12.05 -3.23
CA HIS A 104 -15.16 -11.54 -2.54
C HIS A 104 -14.92 -11.52 -1.02
N PRO A 105 -13.96 -10.70 -0.54
CA PRO A 105 -13.75 -10.54 0.89
C PRO A 105 -15.02 -9.98 1.52
N ARG A 106 -15.30 -10.37 2.76
CA ARG A 106 -16.47 -9.91 3.52
C ARG A 106 -16.04 -9.17 4.79
N GLY A 107 -16.92 -8.30 5.28
CA GLY A 107 -16.68 -7.53 6.50
C GLY A 107 -15.45 -6.63 6.42
N GLU A 108 -14.73 -6.50 7.53
CA GLU A 108 -13.56 -5.61 7.64
C GLU A 108 -12.45 -5.93 6.63
N LEU A 109 -12.29 -7.20 6.26
CA LEU A 109 -11.32 -7.58 5.24
C LEU A 109 -11.63 -6.90 3.90
N ALA A 110 -12.90 -6.73 3.55
CA ALA A 110 -13.29 -6.04 2.32
C ALA A 110 -12.83 -4.57 2.33
N ASP A 111 -12.97 -3.89 3.47
CA ASP A 111 -12.54 -2.50 3.63
C ASP A 111 -11.01 -2.37 3.52
N LEU A 112 -10.26 -3.31 4.12
CA LEU A 112 -8.80 -3.33 4.02
C LEU A 112 -8.33 -3.58 2.58
N ILE A 113 -8.96 -4.52 1.87
CA ILE A 113 -8.64 -4.81 0.47
C ILE A 113 -9.00 -3.63 -0.43
N LYS A 114 -10.13 -2.95 -0.19
CA LYS A 114 -10.52 -1.72 -0.92
C LYS A 114 -9.51 -0.60 -0.70
N ALA A 115 -9.09 -0.39 0.55
CA ALA A 115 -8.08 0.62 0.87
C ALA A 115 -6.71 0.27 0.25
N ALA A 116 -6.29 -0.99 0.29
CA ALA A 116 -5.05 -1.46 -0.33
C ALA A 116 -5.05 -1.25 -1.85
N SER A 117 -6.19 -1.56 -2.48
CA SER A 117 -6.44 -1.36 -3.90
C SER A 117 -6.31 0.12 -4.29
N LEU A 118 -6.92 1.02 -3.51
CA LEU A 118 -6.75 2.46 -3.69
C LEU A 118 -5.29 2.87 -3.54
N MET A 119 -4.61 2.44 -2.47
CA MET A 119 -3.23 2.82 -2.19
C MET A 119 -2.28 2.40 -3.32
N GLY A 120 -2.45 1.21 -3.89
CA GLY A 120 -1.70 0.77 -5.07
C GLY A 120 -1.84 1.74 -6.24
N ARG A 121 -3.09 2.01 -6.67
CA ARG A 121 -3.36 2.96 -7.77
C ARG A 121 -2.96 4.39 -7.46
N TRP A 122 -2.98 4.79 -6.19
CA TRP A 122 -2.77 6.16 -5.79
C TRP A 122 -1.29 6.50 -5.72
N THR A 123 -0.49 5.59 -5.17
CA THR A 123 0.97 5.73 -5.09
C THR A 123 1.64 5.56 -6.44
N SER A 124 1.03 4.85 -7.40
CA SER A 124 1.56 4.73 -8.76
C SER A 124 1.56 6.03 -9.57
N LYS A 125 0.92 7.10 -9.07
CA LYS A 125 0.86 8.42 -9.73
C LYS A 125 2.08 9.30 -9.45
N SER A 126 3.04 8.82 -8.68
CA SER A 126 4.20 9.60 -8.26
C SER A 126 5.40 8.70 -8.12
N GLU A 127 6.59 9.29 -8.26
CA GLU A 127 7.83 8.56 -8.00
C GLU A 127 7.83 7.99 -6.58
N PRO A 128 8.32 6.75 -6.38
CA PRO A 128 8.34 6.13 -5.06
C PRO A 128 9.03 6.97 -4.00
N SER A 129 10.17 7.59 -4.34
CA SER A 129 10.91 8.50 -3.46
C SER A 129 10.04 9.68 -2.98
N THR A 130 9.25 10.27 -3.87
CA THR A 130 8.29 11.33 -3.55
C THR A 130 7.20 10.84 -2.60
N VAL A 131 6.67 9.63 -2.81
CA VAL A 131 5.68 9.03 -1.89
C VAL A 131 6.25 8.88 -0.49
N PHE A 132 7.46 8.34 -0.34
CA PHE A 132 8.13 8.20 0.95
C PHE A 132 8.39 9.56 1.61
N ALA A 133 8.90 10.53 0.85
CA ALA A 133 9.17 11.88 1.33
C ALA A 133 7.91 12.58 1.85
N LEU A 134 6.81 12.54 1.08
CA LEU A 134 5.53 13.13 1.47
C LEU A 134 4.96 12.52 2.75
N LEU A 135 5.22 11.24 2.98
CA LEU A 135 4.72 10.53 4.16
C LEU A 135 5.66 10.62 5.37
N GLY A 136 6.80 11.32 5.24
CA GLY A 136 7.80 11.44 6.29
C GLY A 136 8.46 10.12 6.65
N VAL A 137 8.53 9.18 5.69
CA VAL A 137 9.12 7.85 5.88
C VAL A 137 10.44 7.80 5.10
N ARG A 138 11.50 7.30 5.73
CA ARG A 138 12.76 7.01 5.05
C ARG A 138 12.70 5.58 4.50
N PRO A 139 12.93 5.37 3.18
CA PRO A 139 12.90 4.05 2.56
C PRO A 139 14.04 3.15 3.04
#